data_AF-A0A7J2YDD4-F1
#
_entry.id   AF-A0A7J2YDD4-F1
#
_cell.length_a   1.000
_cell.length_b   1.000
_cell.length_c   1.000
_cell.angle_alpha   90.00
_cell.angle_beta   90.00
_cell.angle_gamma   90.00
#
_symmetry.space_group_name_H-M   'P 1'
#
loop_
_entity.id
_entity.type
_entity.pdbx_description
1 polymer ?
#
loop_
_entity_poly.entity_id
_entity_poly.type
_entity_poly.pdbx_seq_one_letter_code
_entity_poly.pdbx_strand_id
1 'polypeptide(L)'
;MAVRIAQGLVIASLVLLIIYGADASAKQGEEEGGFLPIDTKTRGILFGVTPIIMSTIAFFISRKERSSLVSILLLVNGALIMIGGIMPIAGGNVALGSPILGAGIWVLALGIVKSIRARAVRAA
;
A
#
# COMPACT_ATOMS: atom_id res chain seq x y z
N MET A 1 18.19 -1.87 14.71
CA MET A 1 16.94 -2.61 15.06
C MET A 1 15.72 -2.00 14.38
N ALA A 2 15.74 -0.70 14.06
CA ALA A 2 14.60 -0.01 13.47
C ALA A 2 14.27 -0.50 12.04
N VAL A 3 15.26 -0.97 11.26
CA VAL A 3 15.00 -1.58 9.94
C VAL A 3 14.17 -2.84 10.03
N ARG A 4 14.43 -3.73 10.99
CA ARG A 4 13.66 -4.97 11.14
C ARG A 4 12.19 -4.68 11.44
N ILE A 5 11.94 -3.67 12.27
CA ILE A 5 10.58 -3.19 12.59
C ILE A 5 9.92 -2.60 11.33
N ALA A 6 10.62 -1.75 10.58
CA ALA A 6 10.09 -1.16 9.35
C ALA A 6 9.82 -2.20 8.26
N GLN A 7 10.68 -3.21 8.13
CA GLN A 7 10.48 -4.34 7.22
C GLN A 7 9.24 -5.13 7.60
N GLY A 8 9.10 -5.51 8.88
CA GLY A 8 7.91 -6.21 9.38
C GLY A 8 6.63 -5.41 9.12
N LEU A 9 6.66 -4.09 9.35
CA LEU A 9 5.50 -3.23 9.16
C LEU A 9 5.06 -3.14 7.69
N VAL A 10 6.01 -3.01 6.77
CA VAL A 10 5.73 -2.93 5.33
C VAL A 10 5.35 -4.29 4.73
N ILE A 11 5.89 -5.39 5.27
CA ILE A 11 5.46 -6.75 4.91
C ILE A 11 4.03 -6.99 5.39
N ALA A 12 3.70 -6.64 6.63
CA ALA A 12 2.34 -6.73 7.16
C ALA A 12 1.36 -5.89 6.32
N SER A 13 1.75 -4.67 5.95
CA SER A 13 1.01 -3.82 5.03
C SER A 13 0.75 -4.50 3.68
N LEU A 14 1.74 -5.19 3.12
CA LEU A 14 1.58 -5.89 1.85
C LEU A 14 0.60 -7.07 1.97
N VAL A 15 0.71 -7.86 3.04
CA VAL A 15 -0.20 -8.98 3.31
C VAL A 15 -1.64 -8.49 3.44
N LEU A 16 -1.88 -7.41 4.20
CA LEU A 16 -3.18 -6.78 4.34
C LEU A 16 -3.75 -6.34 2.97
N LEU A 17 -2.91 -5.74 2.12
CA LEU A 17 -3.30 -5.25 0.81
C LEU A 17 -3.64 -6.39 -0.16
N ILE A 18 -2.92 -7.52 -0.09
CA ILE A 18 -3.20 -8.72 -0.88
C ILE A 18 -4.52 -9.35 -0.44
N ILE A 19 -4.75 -9.50 0.87
CA ILE A 19 -6.01 -10.03 1.40
C ILE A 19 -7.18 -9.15 0.95
N TYR A 20 -7.04 -7.83 1.09
CA TYR A 20 -8.06 -6.89 0.64
C TYR A 20 -8.30 -6.96 -0.86
N GLY A 21 -7.23 -6.99 -1.66
CA GLY A 21 -7.32 -7.04 -3.11
C GLY A 21 -8.02 -8.31 -3.58
N ALA A 22 -7.65 -9.47 -3.02
CA ALA A 22 -8.24 -10.76 -3.34
C ALA A 22 -9.74 -10.81 -2.95
N ASP A 23 -10.06 -10.36 -1.75
CA ASP A 23 -11.44 -10.31 -1.26
C ASP A 23 -12.29 -9.30 -2.05
N ALA A 24 -11.73 -8.14 -2.44
CA ALA A 24 -12.40 -7.17 -3.28
C ALA A 24 -12.60 -7.67 -4.73
N SER A 25 -11.65 -8.44 -5.28
CA SER A 25 -11.80 -9.04 -6.60
C SER A 25 -12.82 -10.19 -6.63
N ALA A 26 -12.92 -10.97 -5.55
CA ALA A 26 -13.90 -12.04 -5.44
C ALA A 26 -15.35 -11.51 -5.49
N LYS A 27 -15.59 -10.27 -5.05
CA LYS A 27 -16.91 -9.62 -5.13
C LYS A 27 -17.40 -9.32 -6.54
N GLN A 28 -16.57 -9.37 -7.57
CA GLN A 28 -17.06 -9.15 -8.94
C GLN A 28 -17.95 -10.30 -9.45
N GLY A 29 -18.07 -11.41 -8.70
CA GLY A 29 -18.85 -12.58 -9.08
C GLY A 29 -20.05 -12.96 -8.21
N GLU A 30 -20.19 -12.48 -6.97
CA GLU A 30 -21.26 -12.93 -6.04
C GLU A 30 -21.96 -11.77 -5.31
N GLU A 31 -23.29 -11.90 -5.16
CA GLU A 31 -24.18 -10.89 -4.55
C GLU A 31 -24.13 -10.88 -3.01
N GLU A 32 -23.59 -11.93 -2.39
CA GLU A 32 -23.39 -12.02 -0.94
C GLU A 32 -21.97 -11.59 -0.56
N GLY A 33 -21.83 -10.87 0.56
CA GLY A 33 -20.60 -10.16 0.95
C GLY A 33 -19.33 -11.00 0.84
N GLY A 34 -18.21 -10.36 0.45
CA GLY A 34 -16.92 -11.04 0.26
C GLY A 34 -16.51 -11.91 1.45
N PHE A 35 -15.51 -12.77 1.25
CA PHE A 35 -15.02 -13.75 2.23
C PHE A 35 -14.82 -13.20 3.65
N LEU A 36 -14.49 -11.90 3.78
CA LEU A 36 -14.49 -11.20 5.07
C LEU A 36 -15.92 -10.78 5.50
N PRO A 37 -16.47 -11.30 6.62
CA PRO A 37 -17.83 -11.01 7.11
C PRO A 37 -17.91 -9.63 7.80
N ILE A 38 -17.55 -8.59 7.05
CA ILE A 38 -17.49 -7.21 7.51
C ILE A 38 -18.04 -6.30 6.42
N ASP A 39 -18.69 -5.22 6.85
CA ASP A 39 -19.26 -4.25 5.94
C ASP A 39 -18.22 -3.68 4.96
N THR A 40 -18.65 -3.42 3.73
CA THR A 40 -17.80 -3.01 2.60
C THR A 40 -17.02 -1.73 2.93
N LYS A 41 -17.66 -0.79 3.63
CA LYS A 41 -17.05 0.46 4.06
C LYS A 41 -15.98 0.23 5.13
N THR A 42 -16.29 -0.57 6.15
CA THR A 42 -15.36 -0.93 7.23
C THR A 42 -14.15 -1.67 6.69
N ARG A 43 -14.35 -2.57 5.73
CA ARG A 43 -13.28 -3.32 5.09
C ARG A 43 -12.35 -2.44 4.26
N GLY A 44 -12.89 -1.52 3.46
CA GLY A 44 -12.10 -0.58 2.67
C GLY A 44 -11.25 0.35 3.55
N ILE A 45 -11.77 0.77 4.70
CA ILE A 45 -11.01 1.58 5.66
C ILE A 45 -9.94 0.72 6.35
N LEU A 46 -10.35 -0.42 6.93
CA LEU A 46 -9.47 -1.24 7.75
C LEU A 46 -8.36 -1.92 6.95
N PHE A 47 -8.65 -2.40 5.74
CA PHE A 47 -7.68 -3.12 4.92
C PHE A 47 -7.19 -2.35 3.69
N GLY A 48 -7.80 -1.20 3.35
CA GLY A 48 -7.33 -0.32 2.28
C GLY A 48 -6.52 0.88 2.79
N VAL A 49 -6.99 1.59 3.83
CA VAL A 49 -6.31 2.79 4.35
C VAL A 49 -5.18 2.44 5.32
N THR A 50 -5.35 1.41 6.16
CA THR A 50 -4.32 0.98 7.12
C THR A 50 -2.97 0.65 6.48
N PRO A 51 -2.90 -0.09 5.36
CA PRO A 51 -1.64 -0.31 4.63
C PRO A 51 -0.91 0.96 4.20
N ILE A 52 -1.66 2.01 3.83
CA ILE A 52 -1.10 3.30 3.41
C ILE A 52 -0.37 3.96 4.59
N ILE A 53 -1.02 3.97 5.76
CA ILE A 53 -0.47 4.53 7.00
C ILE A 53 0.75 3.72 7.43
N MET A 54 0.65 2.38 7.45
CA MET A 54 1.75 1.48 7.79
C MET A 54 2.97 1.67 6.87
N SER A 55 2.75 1.75 5.56
CA SER A 55 3.80 2.00 4.56
C SER A 55 4.46 3.36 4.77
N THR A 56 3.67 4.40 5.05
CA THR A 56 4.18 5.74 5.32
C THR A 56 5.05 5.76 6.59
N ILE A 57 4.57 5.16 7.68
CA ILE A 57 5.32 5.07 8.95
C ILE A 57 6.62 4.28 8.76
N ALA A 58 6.57 3.15 8.07
CA ALA A 58 7.76 2.34 7.79
C ALA A 58 8.83 3.10 6.99
N PHE A 59 8.42 3.97 6.05
CA PHE A 59 9.35 4.85 5.36
C PHE A 59 10.07 5.77 6.34
N PHE A 60 9.35 6.44 7.25
CA PHE A 60 9.95 7.35 8.23
C PHE A 60 10.84 6.64 9.24
N ILE A 61 10.42 5.47 9.75
CA ILE A 61 11.22 4.66 10.70
C ILE A 61 12.54 4.22 10.05
N SER A 62 12.47 3.71 8.82
CA SER A 62 13.67 3.28 8.09
C SER A 62 14.31 4.42 7.28
N ARG A 63 14.00 5.70 7.56
CA ARG A 63 14.69 6.83 6.90
C ARG A 63 16.14 6.95 7.37
N LYS A 64 16.43 6.58 8.63
CA LYS A 64 17.78 6.64 9.24
C LYS A 64 18.65 5.43 8.95
N GLU A 65 18.06 4.28 8.67
CA GLU A 65 18.78 3.02 8.47
C GLU A 65 18.59 2.51 7.02
N ARG A 66 19.69 2.07 6.40
CA ARG A 66 19.77 1.74 4.98
C ARG A 66 19.09 0.41 4.67
N SER A 67 17.92 0.42 4.05
CA SER A 67 17.24 -0.81 3.60
C SER A 67 16.69 -0.69 2.19
N SER A 68 17.33 -1.40 1.26
CA SER A 68 16.85 -1.56 -0.12
C SER A 68 15.55 -2.37 -0.18
N LEU A 69 15.35 -3.30 0.77
CA LEU A 69 14.15 -4.13 0.85
C LEU A 69 12.92 -3.26 1.15
N VAL A 70 12.98 -2.38 2.15
CA VAL A 70 11.87 -1.44 2.46
C VAL A 70 11.54 -0.58 1.24
N SER A 71 12.53 -0.15 0.47
CA SER A 71 12.30 0.63 -0.74
C SER A 71 11.51 -0.13 -1.80
N ILE A 72 11.86 -1.39 -2.06
CA ILE A 72 11.18 -2.22 -3.06
C ILE A 72 9.74 -2.49 -2.63
N LEU A 73 9.53 -2.86 -1.37
CA LEU A 73 8.17 -3.12 -0.89
C LEU A 73 7.28 -1.86 -0.88
N LEU A 74 7.83 -0.66 -0.64
CA LEU A 74 7.06 0.58 -0.78
C LEU A 74 6.63 0.84 -2.23
N LEU A 75 7.48 0.52 -3.21
CA LEU A 75 7.12 0.61 -4.62
C LEU A 75 5.99 -0.35 -4.98
N VAL A 76 6.08 -1.59 -4.50
CA VAL A 76 5.04 -2.61 -4.71
C VAL A 76 3.72 -2.18 -4.06
N ASN A 77 3.74 -1.77 -2.78
CA ASN A 77 2.54 -1.28 -2.09
C ASN A 77 1.93 -0.07 -2.81
N GLY A 78 2.76 0.91 -3.19
CA GLY A 78 2.29 2.09 -3.94
C GLY A 78 1.61 1.72 -5.25
N ALA A 79 2.18 0.77 -6.01
CA ALA A 79 1.58 0.28 -7.25
C ALA A 79 0.23 -0.43 -7.01
N LEU A 80 0.14 -1.32 -6.03
CA LEU A 80 -1.10 -2.01 -5.70
C LEU A 80 -2.19 -1.03 -5.22
N ILE A 81 -1.84 -0.03 -4.41
CA ILE A 81 -2.78 1.01 -3.97
C ILE A 81 -3.28 1.82 -5.17
N MET A 82 -2.42 2.17 -6.12
CA MET A 82 -2.85 2.86 -7.34
C MET A 82 -3.85 2.02 -8.14
N ILE A 83 -3.63 0.72 -8.30
CA ILE A 83 -4.59 -0.19 -8.96
C ILE A 83 -5.94 -0.14 -8.23
N GLY A 84 -5.92 -0.19 -6.89
CA GLY A 84 -7.12 -0.06 -6.06
C GLY A 84 -7.86 1.28 -6.21
N GLY A 85 -7.15 2.36 -6.58
CA GLY A 85 -7.76 3.66 -6.90
C GLY A 85 -8.27 3.78 -8.33
N ILE A 86 -7.60 3.14 -9.29
CA ILE A 86 -7.99 3.14 -10.71
C ILE A 86 -9.31 2.38 -10.91
N MET A 87 -9.53 1.27 -10.20
CA MET A 87 -10.71 0.43 -10.42
C MET A 87 -12.04 1.15 -10.13
N PRO A 88 -12.23 1.87 -9.01
CA PRO A 88 -13.42 2.70 -8.81
C PRO A 88 -13.55 3.83 -9.84
N ILE A 89 -12.45 4.46 -10.27
CA ILE A 89 -12.47 5.51 -11.30
C ILE A 89 -12.97 4.95 -12.64
N ALA A 90 -12.44 3.80 -13.05
CA ALA A 90 -12.88 3.11 -14.26
C ALA A 90 -14.35 2.69 -14.21
N GLY A 91 -14.85 2.37 -13.01
CA GLY A 91 -16.28 2.11 -12.75
C GLY A 91 -17.13 3.37 -12.54
N GLY A 92 -16.63 4.57 -12.87
CA GLY A 92 -17.38 5.84 -12.78
C GLY A 92 -17.39 6.52 -11.41
N ASN A 93 -16.81 5.90 -10.37
CA ASN A 93 -16.78 6.41 -9.01
C ASN A 93 -15.49 7.19 -8.71
N VAL A 94 -15.32 8.33 -9.38
CA VAL A 94 -14.12 9.18 -9.27
C VAL A 94 -13.89 9.68 -7.83
N ALA A 95 -14.96 10.01 -7.11
CA ALA A 95 -14.88 10.50 -5.73
C ALA A 95 -14.28 9.46 -4.76
N LEU A 96 -14.50 8.17 -5.01
CA LEU A 96 -13.95 7.08 -4.19
C LEU A 96 -12.53 6.70 -4.60
N GLY A 97 -12.22 6.68 -5.90
CA GLY A 97 -10.92 6.22 -6.38
C GLY A 97 -9.82 7.30 -6.37
N SER A 98 -10.16 8.58 -6.55
CA SER A 98 -9.16 9.66 -6.61
C SER A 98 -8.33 9.84 -5.33
N PRO A 99 -8.87 9.74 -4.10
CA PRO A 99 -8.06 9.83 -2.88
C PRO A 99 -7.12 8.62 -2.73
N ILE A 100 -7.60 7.43 -3.12
CA ILE A 100 -6.81 6.19 -3.08
C ILE A 100 -5.66 6.26 -4.08
N LEU A 101 -5.93 6.74 -5.30
CA LEU A 101 -4.92 6.94 -6.32
C LEU A 101 -3.84 7.94 -5.85
N GLY A 102 -4.25 9.07 -5.27
CA GLY A 102 -3.33 10.05 -4.69
C GLY A 102 -2.45 9.46 -3.59
N ALA A 103 -3.03 8.63 -2.71
CA ALA A 103 -2.27 7.92 -1.69
C ALA A 103 -1.31 6.86 -2.25
N GLY A 104 -1.69 6.18 -3.33
CA GLY A 104 -0.82 5.25 -4.05
C GLY A 104 0.40 5.96 -4.67
N ILE A 105 0.16 7.09 -5.33
CA ILE A 105 1.23 7.94 -5.88
C ILE A 105 2.16 8.42 -4.76
N TRP A 106 1.60 8.82 -3.62
CA TRP A 106 2.37 9.23 -2.44
C TRP A 106 3.31 8.12 -1.94
N VAL A 107 2.77 6.93 -1.68
CA VAL A 107 3.57 5.79 -1.19
C VAL A 107 4.62 5.37 -2.22
N LEU A 108 4.28 5.39 -3.51
CA LEU A 108 5.21 5.09 -4.60
C LEU A 108 6.35 6.12 -4.65
N ALA A 109 6.03 7.42 -4.54
CA ALA A 109 7.03 8.49 -4.50
C ALA A 109 8.00 8.32 -3.31
N LEU A 110 7.49 7.95 -2.13
CA LEU A 110 8.33 7.63 -0.97
C LEU A 110 9.27 6.44 -1.26
N GLY A 111 8.76 5.40 -1.94
CA GLY A 111 9.56 4.27 -2.42
C GLY A 111 10.68 4.71 -3.37
N ILE A 112 10.39 5.57 -4.35
CA ILE A 112 11.38 6.10 -5.31
C ILE A 112 12.43 6.95 -4.61
N VAL A 113 12.03 7.90 -3.77
CA VAL A 113 12.93 8.77 -3.00
C VAL A 113 13.90 7.94 -2.16
N LYS A 114 13.40 6.87 -1.54
CA LYS A 114 14.25 5.94 -0.79
C LYS A 114 15.24 5.18 -1.67
N SER A 115 14.78 4.72 -2.83
CA SER A 115 15.61 3.97 -3.79
C SER A 115 16.78 4.82 -4.29
N ILE A 116 16.52 6.08 -4.64
CA ILE A 116 17.55 7.02 -5.07
C ILE A 116 18.56 7.28 -3.95
N ARG A 117 18.10 7.56 -2.72
CA ARG A 117 19.00 7.77 -1.56
C ARG A 117 19.83 6.53 -1.23
N ALA A 118 19.26 5.34 -1.35
CA ALA A 118 19.99 4.09 -1.13
C ALA A 118 21.13 3.92 -2.15
N ARG A 119 20.89 4.28 -3.41
CA ARG A 119 21.87 4.23 -4.51
C ARG A 119 22.96 5.30 -4.40
N ALA A 120 22.62 6.55 -4.08
CA ALA A 120 23.57 7.65 -3.97
C ALA A 120 24.71 7.35 -2.97
N VAL A 121 24.40 6.71 -1.85
CA VAL A 121 25.39 6.33 -0.82
C VAL A 121 26.20 5.08 -1.24
N ARG A 122 25.84 4.35 -2.31
CA ARG A 122 26.58 3.14 -2.77
C ARG A 122 27.67 3.52 -3.77
N ALA A 123 27.58 4.73 -4.32
CA ALA A 123 28.50 5.29 -5.30
C ALA A 123 29.53 6.27 -4.69
N ALA A 124 29.44 6.51 -3.38
CA ALA A 124 30.39 7.28 -2.57
C ALA A 124 31.11 6.33 -1.62
#